data_AF-A0A8H7G6Z9-F1
#
_entry.id   AF-A0A8H7G6Z9-F1
#
_cell.length_a   1.000
_cell.length_b   1.000
_cell.length_c   1.000
_cell.angle_alpha   90.00
_cell.angle_beta   90.00
_cell.angle_gamma   90.00
#
_symmetry.space_group_name_H-M   'P 1'
#
loop_
_entity.id
_entity.type
_entity.pdbx_description
1 polymer ?
#
loop_
_entity_poly.entity_id
_entity_poly.type
_entity_poly.pdbx_seq_one_letter_code
_entity_poly.pdbx_strand_id
1 'polypeptide(L)'
;MNIAAPGLSPKILVSGVTDGSDGERAGQPYFLSEYKDLSGRLTDEAADVLAKRLATELHAYKSDMGFGFAVPTFCGATRQENGWYDTWAEFYSQLIGGLLSKLKRKGRFDDLISKGEESGNVGVDSSSGAPVIFDPSSMFGHNEAE
;
A
#
# COMPACT_ATOMS: atom_id res chain seq x y z
N MET A 1 0.25 7.74 4.67
CA MET A 1 -0.21 6.94 5.82
C MET A 1 0.14 7.61 7.16
N ASN A 2 1.41 7.69 7.58
CA ASN A 2 1.78 8.25 8.90
C ASN A 2 1.39 9.74 9.13
N ILE A 3 1.21 10.53 8.07
CA ILE A 3 0.68 11.91 8.17
C ILE A 3 -0.82 11.91 8.51
N ALA A 4 -1.60 11.03 7.90
CA ALA A 4 -3.05 10.97 8.05
C ALA A 4 -3.48 10.18 9.30
N ALA A 5 -2.82 9.04 9.57
CA ALA A 5 -3.08 8.18 10.72
C ALA A 5 -1.75 7.78 11.39
N PRO A 6 -1.20 8.64 12.29
CA PRO A 6 0.09 8.41 12.92
C PRO A 6 0.15 7.07 13.66
N GLY A 7 1.22 6.30 13.44
CA GLY A 7 1.43 5.01 14.12
C GLY A 7 0.56 3.84 13.65
N LEU A 8 -0.32 4.03 12.65
CA LEU A 8 -1.06 2.92 12.02
C LEU A 8 -0.18 2.09 11.06
N SER A 9 0.95 2.64 10.63
CA SER A 9 1.97 1.97 9.81
C SER A 9 3.36 2.15 10.42
N PRO A 10 4.32 1.23 10.15
CA PRO A 10 5.70 1.44 10.55
C PRO A 10 6.26 2.76 10.01
N LYS A 11 7.03 3.48 10.82
CA LYS A 11 7.71 4.70 10.37
C LYS A 11 8.85 4.35 9.41
N ILE A 12 8.96 5.05 8.28
CA ILE A 12 10.15 4.94 7.42
C ILE A 12 11.29 5.70 8.11
N LEU A 13 12.43 5.01 8.31
CA LEU A 13 13.64 5.57 8.90
C LEU A 13 14.54 6.16 7.82
N VAL A 14 14.73 5.43 6.72
CA VAL A 14 15.49 5.88 5.54
C VAL A 14 15.08 5.08 4.31
N SER A 15 15.21 5.67 3.13
CA SER A 15 15.14 4.98 1.85
C SER A 15 16.19 5.54 0.91
N GLY A 16 16.74 4.72 0.04
CA GLY A 16 17.78 5.17 -0.87
C GLY A 16 18.25 4.08 -1.82
N VAL A 17 19.41 4.32 -2.40
CA VAL A 17 20.13 3.40 -3.27
C VAL A 17 21.51 3.19 -2.67
N THR A 18 22.04 1.97 -2.71
CA THR A 18 23.36 1.65 -2.17
C THR A 18 24.49 2.29 -2.99
N ASP A 19 25.35 3.04 -2.31
CA ASP A 19 26.56 3.63 -2.89
C ASP A 19 27.61 2.53 -3.14
N GLY A 20 28.16 2.48 -4.35
CA GLY A 20 29.06 1.41 -4.76
C GLY A 20 30.51 1.67 -4.38
N SER A 21 30.98 1.10 -3.27
CA SER A 21 32.41 0.76 -3.09
C SER A 21 32.68 -0.74 -3.15
N ASP A 22 31.68 -1.57 -2.85
CA ASP A 22 31.80 -3.04 -2.84
C ASP A 22 31.01 -3.63 -4.01
N GLY A 23 31.75 -4.14 -5.00
CA GLY A 23 31.35 -4.41 -6.39
C GLY A 23 30.21 -5.40 -6.68
N GLU A 24 29.37 -5.75 -5.72
CA GLU A 24 28.22 -6.66 -5.96
C GLU A 24 26.84 -6.07 -5.63
N ARG A 25 26.77 -4.94 -4.92
CA ARG A 25 25.48 -4.37 -4.48
C ARG A 25 25.26 -2.91 -4.82
N ALA A 26 26.13 -2.27 -5.60
CA ALA A 26 25.94 -0.89 -6.03
C ALA A 26 24.62 -0.72 -6.82
N GLY A 27 23.85 0.33 -6.53
CA GLY A 27 22.64 0.64 -7.30
C GLY A 27 21.36 -0.08 -6.88
N GLN A 28 21.37 -0.84 -5.78
CA GLN A 28 20.19 -1.55 -5.28
C GLN A 28 19.32 -0.63 -4.40
N PRO A 29 18.01 -0.53 -4.67
CA PRO A 29 17.12 0.26 -3.82
C PRO A 29 16.93 -0.43 -2.46
N TYR A 30 16.86 0.36 -1.41
CA TYR A 30 16.53 -0.11 -0.06
C TYR A 30 15.61 0.88 0.65
N PHE A 31 14.86 0.38 1.63
CA PHE A 31 14.31 1.21 2.69
C PHE A 31 14.45 0.48 4.03
N LEU A 32 14.62 1.25 5.08
CA LEU A 32 14.61 0.78 6.46
C LEU A 32 13.41 1.43 7.14
N SER A 33 12.60 0.62 7.81
CA SER A 33 11.47 1.09 8.61
C SER A 33 11.64 0.67 10.06
N GLU A 34 10.87 1.31 10.92
CA GLU A 34 10.56 0.83 12.26
C GLU A 34 10.18 -0.64 12.19
N TYR A 35 10.77 -1.44 13.07
CA TYR A 35 10.36 -2.83 13.26
C TYR A 35 9.16 -2.86 14.20
N LYS A 36 8.06 -3.46 13.76
CA LYS A 36 6.90 -3.76 14.58
C LYS A 36 6.94 -5.25 14.90
N ASP A 37 7.05 -5.58 16.18
CA ASP A 37 6.95 -6.98 16.61
C ASP A 37 5.48 -7.36 16.55
N LEU A 38 5.08 -8.16 15.54
CA LEU A 38 3.68 -8.48 15.34
C LEU A 38 3.32 -9.77 16.09
N SER A 39 2.44 -9.68 17.08
CA SER A 39 1.98 -10.87 17.82
C SER A 39 0.62 -11.35 17.31
N GLY A 40 0.62 -12.50 16.64
CA GLY A 40 -0.60 -13.23 16.33
C GLY A 40 -1.55 -12.52 15.37
N ARG A 41 -2.79 -13.02 15.33
CA ARG A 41 -3.86 -12.47 14.50
C ARG A 41 -4.53 -11.28 15.19
N LEU A 42 -5.14 -10.41 14.38
CA LEU A 42 -5.99 -9.31 14.83
C LEU A 42 -7.11 -9.83 15.75
N THR A 43 -7.21 -9.25 16.95
CA THR A 43 -8.34 -9.51 17.86
C THR A 43 -9.53 -8.64 17.47
N ASP A 44 -10.74 -9.01 17.92
CA ASP A 44 -11.96 -8.25 17.61
C ASP A 44 -11.87 -6.81 18.16
N GLU A 45 -11.34 -6.63 19.37
CA GLU A 45 -11.17 -5.29 19.96
C GLU A 45 -10.16 -4.44 19.17
N ALA A 46 -9.07 -5.04 18.70
CA ALA A 46 -8.10 -4.35 17.86
C ALA A 46 -8.66 -4.07 16.47
N ALA A 47 -9.54 -4.92 15.94
CA ALA A 47 -10.27 -4.70 14.69
C ALA A 47 -11.25 -3.53 14.80
N ASP A 48 -11.97 -3.38 15.91
CA ASP A 48 -12.86 -2.23 16.15
C ASP A 48 -12.07 -0.92 16.17
N VAL A 49 -10.90 -0.91 16.82
CA VAL A 49 -9.99 0.24 16.80
C VAL A 49 -9.50 0.50 15.38
N LEU A 50 -9.07 -0.52 14.65
CA LEU A 50 -8.61 -0.40 13.26
C LEU A 50 -9.69 0.25 12.39
N ALA A 51 -10.91 -0.28 12.43
CA ALA A 51 -12.03 0.20 11.63
C ALA A 51 -12.32 1.68 11.92
N LYS A 52 -12.33 2.07 13.21
CA LYS A 52 -12.54 3.46 13.60
C LYS A 52 -11.43 4.37 13.09
N ARG A 53 -10.17 3.96 13.18
CA ARG A 53 -9.02 4.75 12.72
C ARG A 53 -8.97 4.87 11.20
N LEU A 54 -9.31 3.81 10.47
CA LEU A 54 -9.46 3.85 9.02
C LEU A 54 -10.50 4.90 8.61
N ALA A 55 -11.69 4.82 9.18
CA ALA A 55 -12.79 5.72 8.83
C ALA A 55 -12.54 7.19 9.21
N THR A 56 -11.98 7.43 10.41
CA THR A 56 -11.92 8.78 11.00
C THR A 56 -10.59 9.49 10.81
N GLU A 57 -9.50 8.76 10.57
CA GLU A 57 -8.17 9.33 10.37
C GLU A 57 -7.72 9.15 8.92
N LEU A 58 -7.63 7.90 8.44
CA LEU A 58 -7.01 7.60 7.15
C LEU A 58 -7.89 8.05 5.97
N HIS A 59 -9.15 7.62 5.94
CA HIS A 59 -10.12 7.93 4.87
C HIS A 59 -10.67 9.35 4.95
N ALA A 60 -10.63 9.96 6.13
CA ALA A 60 -11.08 11.34 6.30
C ALA A 60 -10.18 12.34 5.57
N TYR A 61 -8.90 12.01 5.38
CA TYR A 61 -7.95 12.86 4.70
C TYR A 61 -8.14 12.80 3.17
N LYS A 62 -8.30 13.97 2.54
CA LYS A 62 -8.48 14.11 1.09
C LYS A 62 -7.33 14.90 0.47
N SER A 63 -6.97 14.56 -0.76
CA SER A 63 -5.99 15.32 -1.54
C SER A 63 -6.67 16.52 -2.21
N ASP A 64 -5.98 17.65 -2.25
CA ASP A 64 -6.39 18.82 -3.03
C ASP A 64 -6.12 18.65 -4.54
N MET A 65 -5.41 17.58 -4.94
CA MET A 65 -5.01 17.28 -6.32
C MET A 65 -5.97 16.31 -7.04
N GLY A 66 -7.07 15.90 -6.40
CA GLY A 66 -7.99 14.89 -6.92
C GLY A 66 -7.57 13.45 -6.61
N PHE A 67 -7.89 12.52 -7.52
CA PHE A 67 -7.62 11.09 -7.38
C PHE A 67 -6.29 10.71 -8.04
N GLY A 68 -5.45 9.94 -7.34
CA GLY A 68 -4.10 9.61 -7.83
C GLY A 68 -3.08 9.51 -6.72
N PHE A 69 -1.79 9.65 -7.06
CA PHE A 69 -0.72 9.75 -6.08
C PHE A 69 0.45 10.56 -6.63
N ALA A 70 1.24 11.16 -5.75
CA ALA A 70 2.34 12.02 -6.17
C ALA A 70 3.43 11.28 -6.97
N VAL A 71 3.53 9.97 -6.77
CA VAL A 71 4.44 9.09 -7.49
C VAL A 71 3.73 7.81 -7.89
N PRO A 72 4.20 7.14 -8.95
CA PRO A 72 3.76 5.79 -9.25
C PRO A 72 4.04 4.83 -8.09
N THR A 73 3.11 3.93 -7.82
CA THR A 73 3.24 2.93 -6.75
C THR A 73 3.20 1.52 -7.32
N PHE A 74 3.18 0.50 -6.45
CA PHE A 74 3.19 -0.89 -6.85
C PHE A 74 2.18 -1.68 -6.02
N CYS A 75 1.35 -2.46 -6.70
CA CYS A 75 0.53 -3.50 -6.10
C CYS A 75 1.20 -4.85 -6.41
N GLY A 76 1.99 -5.36 -5.47
CA GLY A 76 2.93 -6.45 -5.74
C GLY A 76 3.90 -6.10 -6.87
N ALA A 77 4.11 -7.00 -7.83
CA ALA A 77 4.98 -6.74 -9.00
C ALA A 77 4.37 -5.77 -10.02
N THR A 78 3.15 -5.27 -9.79
CA THR A 78 2.41 -4.47 -10.77
C THR A 78 2.54 -2.99 -10.47
N ARG A 79 3.34 -2.29 -11.27
CA ARG A 79 3.49 -0.83 -11.20
C ARG A 79 2.21 -0.07 -11.55
N GLN A 80 1.62 0.70 -10.65
CA GLN A 80 0.49 1.58 -10.91
C GLN A 80 1.00 2.99 -11.21
N GLU A 81 0.60 3.58 -12.35
CA GLU A 81 1.08 4.91 -12.75
C GLU A 81 0.61 6.02 -11.80
N ASN A 82 -0.60 5.87 -11.25
CA ASN A 82 -1.21 6.78 -10.28
C ASN A 82 -1.10 8.27 -10.61
N GLY A 83 -1.28 8.64 -11.90
CA GLY A 83 -1.45 10.03 -12.29
C GLY A 83 -2.65 10.69 -11.57
N TRP A 84 -2.71 12.02 -11.63
CA TRP A 84 -3.81 12.79 -11.03
C TRP A 84 -4.99 12.94 -12.00
N TYR A 85 -6.20 12.76 -11.49
CA TYR A 85 -7.44 12.89 -12.23
C TYR A 85 -8.51 13.57 -11.37
N ASP A 86 -9.38 14.33 -12.02
CA ASP A 86 -10.43 15.09 -11.34
C ASP A 86 -11.56 14.19 -10.84
N THR A 87 -11.81 13.05 -11.51
CA THR A 87 -12.89 12.13 -11.16
C THR A 87 -12.40 10.72 -10.84
N TRP A 88 -13.09 10.08 -9.91
CA TRP A 88 -12.83 8.70 -9.53
C TRP A 88 -13.01 7.73 -10.70
N ALA A 89 -14.05 7.93 -11.51
CA ALA A 89 -14.37 7.06 -12.64
C ALA A 89 -13.25 7.06 -13.69
N GLU A 90 -12.66 8.22 -13.98
CA GLU A 90 -11.53 8.33 -14.90
C GLU A 90 -10.29 7.62 -14.34
N PHE A 91 -9.94 7.92 -13.09
CA PHE A 91 -8.79 7.31 -12.44
C PHE A 91 -8.92 5.77 -12.36
N TYR A 92 -10.07 5.26 -11.91
CA TYR A 92 -10.30 3.82 -11.79
C TYR A 92 -10.26 3.12 -13.15
N SER A 93 -10.80 3.76 -14.20
CA SER A 93 -10.70 3.25 -15.57
C SER A 93 -9.24 3.08 -16.02
N GLN A 94 -8.35 3.98 -15.60
CA GLN A 94 -6.91 3.88 -15.90
C GLN A 94 -6.22 2.74 -15.15
N LEU A 95 -6.59 2.48 -13.89
CA LEU A 95 -6.08 1.33 -13.13
C LEU A 95 -6.42 0.01 -13.83
N ILE A 96 -7.69 -0.17 -14.18
CA ILE A 96 -8.17 -1.37 -14.90
C ILE A 96 -7.52 -1.46 -16.29
N GLY A 97 -7.48 -0.36 -17.05
CA GLY A 97 -6.83 -0.32 -18.37
C GLY A 97 -5.34 -0.70 -18.32
N GLY A 98 -4.63 -0.28 -17.27
CA GLY A 98 -3.24 -0.66 -17.02
C GLY A 98 -3.05 -2.14 -16.73
N LEU A 99 -3.94 -2.74 -15.93
CA LEU A 99 -3.95 -4.18 -15.65
C LEU A 99 -4.26 -5.01 -16.90
N LEU A 100 -5.32 -4.68 -17.62
CA LEU A 100 -5.73 -5.37 -18.85
C LEU A 100 -4.62 -5.31 -19.92
N SER A 101 -3.99 -4.16 -20.08
CA SER A 101 -2.85 -4.01 -21.01
C SER A 101 -1.68 -4.90 -20.64
N LYS A 102 -1.38 -5.06 -19.34
CA LYS A 102 -0.31 -5.96 -18.86
C LYS A 102 -0.67 -7.43 -19.03
N LEU A 103 -1.92 -7.81 -18.71
CA LEU A 103 -2.41 -9.18 -18.91
C LEU A 103 -2.40 -9.56 -20.39
N LYS A 104 -2.87 -8.68 -21.27
CA LYS A 104 -2.82 -8.87 -22.73
C LYS A 104 -1.40 -9.09 -23.25
N ARG A 105 -0.40 -8.41 -22.68
CA ARG A 105 1.02 -8.64 -23.01
C ARG A 105 1.57 -9.97 -22.49
N LYS A 106 1.04 -10.50 -21.38
CA LYS A 106 1.55 -11.73 -20.75
C LYS A 106 0.83 -13.02 -21.23
N GLY A 107 -0.42 -12.92 -21.68
CA GLY A 107 -1.06 -13.93 -22.53
C GLY A 107 -1.77 -15.17 -21.91
N ARG A 108 -1.76 -15.44 -20.59
CA ARG A 108 -2.32 -16.72 -20.03
C ARG A 108 -2.60 -16.73 -18.50
N PHE A 109 -3.79 -16.46 -17.92
CA PHE A 109 -3.88 -16.45 -16.42
C PHE A 109 -5.22 -16.82 -15.73
N ASP A 110 -5.79 -18.00 -15.97
CA ASP A 110 -6.94 -18.48 -15.18
C ASP A 110 -6.57 -18.84 -13.71
N ASP A 111 -5.38 -19.42 -13.46
CA ASP A 111 -4.91 -19.79 -12.11
C ASP A 111 -4.47 -18.61 -11.22
N LEU A 112 -4.18 -17.45 -11.82
CA LEU A 112 -3.62 -16.29 -11.11
C LEU A 112 -4.70 -15.56 -10.29
N ILE A 113 -5.96 -15.72 -10.69
CA ILE A 113 -7.12 -15.12 -10.02
C ILE A 113 -7.34 -15.76 -8.64
N SER A 114 -7.14 -17.08 -8.51
CA SER A 114 -7.41 -17.80 -7.26
C SER A 114 -6.37 -17.62 -6.15
N LYS A 115 -5.12 -17.20 -6.45
CA LYS A 115 -4.05 -17.03 -5.45
C LYS A 115 -3.94 -15.61 -4.89
N GLY A 116 -4.55 -14.62 -5.55
CA GLY A 116 -4.55 -13.24 -5.07
C GLY A 116 -5.36 -13.04 -3.78
N GLU A 117 -6.27 -13.97 -3.46
CA GLU A 117 -7.21 -13.90 -2.33
C GLU A 117 -6.61 -14.37 -0.98
N GLU A 118 -5.38 -14.89 -0.95
CA GLU A 118 -4.77 -15.52 0.26
C GLU A 118 -3.75 -14.64 1.02
N SER A 119 -3.34 -13.47 0.51
CA SER A 119 -2.31 -12.60 1.12
C SER A 119 -2.93 -11.41 1.85
N GLY A 120 -2.73 -11.31 3.17
CA GLY A 120 -3.20 -10.19 3.99
C GLY A 120 -2.07 -9.23 4.37
N ASN A 121 -2.36 -7.93 4.31
CA ASN A 121 -1.43 -6.82 4.58
C ASN A 121 -1.68 -6.13 5.94
N VAL A 122 -2.23 -6.88 6.91
CA VAL A 122 -2.65 -6.37 8.22
C VAL A 122 -2.16 -7.27 9.37
N GLY A 123 -1.83 -6.68 10.52
CA GLY A 123 -1.34 -7.37 11.73
C GLY A 123 -1.55 -6.56 13.01
N VAL A 124 -1.04 -7.04 14.15
CA VAL A 124 -1.12 -6.36 15.46
C VAL A 124 0.25 -6.22 16.08
N ASP A 125 0.62 -5.02 16.53
CA ASP A 125 1.83 -4.77 17.30
C ASP A 125 1.73 -5.39 18.70
N SER A 126 2.70 -6.21 19.08
CA SER A 126 2.73 -7.02 20.30
C SER A 126 2.88 -6.20 21.57
N SER A 127 3.55 -5.06 21.47
CA SER A 127 3.86 -4.21 22.61
C SER A 127 2.69 -3.31 23.00
N SER A 128 1.89 -2.89 22.01
CA SER A 128 0.80 -1.92 22.19
C SER A 128 -0.59 -2.51 21.97
N GLY A 129 -0.70 -3.69 21.36
CA GLY A 129 -1.97 -4.26 20.91
C GLY A 129 -2.62 -3.48 19.74
N ALA A 130 -1.89 -2.52 19.15
CA ALA A 130 -2.43 -1.67 18.11
C ALA A 130 -2.41 -2.38 16.74
N PRO A 131 -3.45 -2.20 15.90
CA PRO A 131 -3.45 -2.74 14.54
C PRO A 131 -2.43 -2.01 13.65
N VAL A 132 -1.82 -2.76 12.73
CA VAL A 132 -0.77 -2.29 11.81
C VAL A 132 -1.10 -2.74 10.40
N ILE A 133 -0.99 -1.82 9.44
CA ILE A 133 -1.04 -2.11 8.00
C ILE A 133 0.39 -2.10 7.45
N PHE A 134 0.73 -3.08 6.61
CA PHE A 134 2.01 -3.17 5.90
C PHE A 134 1.79 -3.34 4.39
N ASP A 135 2.85 -3.21 3.59
CA ASP A 135 2.82 -3.29 2.11
C ASP A 135 1.72 -2.46 1.41
N PRO A 136 1.61 -1.15 1.68
CA PRO A 136 0.54 -0.34 1.10
C PRO A 136 0.77 -0.02 -0.38
N SER A 137 -0.23 -0.24 -1.22
CA SER A 137 -0.30 0.32 -2.59
C SER A 137 -0.99 1.69 -2.56
N SER A 138 -0.38 2.66 -1.87
CA SER A 138 -1.03 3.93 -1.54
C SER A 138 -1.51 4.72 -2.77
N MET A 139 -2.73 5.24 -2.69
CA MET A 139 -3.32 6.17 -3.63
C MET A 139 -4.49 6.92 -2.97
N PHE A 140 -4.83 8.10 -3.48
CA PHE A 140 -6.06 8.80 -3.15
C PHE A 140 -7.17 8.27 -4.04
N GLY A 141 -8.06 7.46 -3.47
CA GLY A 141 -9.17 6.79 -4.16
C GLY A 141 -10.49 6.93 -3.44
N HIS A 142 -11.52 6.27 -3.97
CA HIS A 142 -12.76 6.07 -3.22
C HIS A 142 -12.46 5.24 -1.97
N ASN A 143 -13.09 5.59 -0.84
CA ASN A 143 -12.89 4.92 0.46
C ASN A 143 -13.30 3.44 0.45
N GLU A 144 -14.18 3.03 -0.47
CA GLU A 144 -14.57 1.62 -0.68
C GLU A 144 -13.55 0.80 -1.51
N ALA A 145 -12.51 1.45 -2.06
CA ALA A 145 -11.49 0.77 -2.88
C ALA A 145 -10.31 0.22 -2.05
N GLU A 146 -10.44 0.23 -0.72
CA GLU A 146 -9.48 -0.29 0.26
C GLU A 146 -9.98 -1.59 0.90
#